data_AF-A0A843JHX0-F1
#
_entry.id   AF-A0A843JHX0-F1
#
_cell.length_a   1.000
_cell.length_b   1.000
_cell.length_c   1.000
_cell.angle_alpha   90.00
_cell.angle_beta   90.00
_cell.angle_gamma   90.00
#
_symmetry.space_group_name_H-M   'P 1'
#
loop_
_entity.id
_entity.type
_entity.pdbx_description
1 polymer ?
#
loop_
_entity_poly.entity_id
_entity_poly.type
_entity_poly.pdbx_seq_one_letter_code
_entity_poly.pdbx_strand_id
1 'polypeptide(L)' 'MEFNIVKELNGQFDPIVLIKADEKPEDALAPKAGRGGCVMSLVGQTIAKRKVTAFGRENITCGGVSAGFGWGTGF' A
#
# COMPACT_ATOMS: atom_id res chain seq x y z
N MET A 1 11.73 12.07 15.54
CA MET A 1 10.89 11.03 16.17
C MET A 1 11.61 9.71 15.94
N GLU A 2 11.88 8.93 16.98
CA GLU A 2 12.48 7.59 16.86
C GLU A 2 11.35 6.55 16.89
N PHE A 3 11.36 5.60 15.95
CA PHE A 3 10.40 4.51 15.91
C PHE A 3 11.04 3.25 16.49
N ASN A 4 10.57 2.82 17.67
CA ASN A 4 11.10 1.61 18.34
C ASN A 4 11.13 0.39 17.38
N ILE A 5 10.06 0.18 16.59
CA ILE A 5 10.01 -0.95 15.64
C ILE A 5 11.12 -0.91 14.58
N VAL A 6 11.52 0.27 14.14
CA VAL A 6 12.58 0.42 13.13
C VAL A 6 13.92 0.09 13.75
N LYS A 7 14.17 0.57 14.97
CA LYS A 7 15.40 0.29 15.72
C LYS A 7 15.55 -1.19 16.04
N GLU A 8 14.52 -1.80 16.64
CA GLU A 8 14.57 -3.20 17.08
C GLU A 8 14.66 -4.18 15.91
N LEU A 9 14.13 -3.83 14.74
CA LEU A 9 14.19 -4.68 13.53
C LEU A 9 15.31 -4.31 12.56
N ASN A 10 16.14 -3.32 12.90
CA ASN A 10 17.13 -2.73 12.00
C ASN A 10 16.53 -2.35 10.62
N GLY A 11 15.34 -1.74 10.66
CA GLY A 11 14.57 -1.37 9.49
C GLY A 11 15.22 -0.23 8.71
N GLN A 12 15.23 -0.35 7.38
CA GLN A 12 15.78 0.70 6.50
C GLN A 12 14.87 1.94 6.42
N PHE A 13 13.56 1.78 6.62
CA PHE A 13 12.57 2.84 6.48
C PHE A 13 11.72 2.96 7.73
N ASP A 14 11.29 4.20 8.04
CA ASP A 14 10.20 4.43 8.99
C ASP A 14 8.94 3.69 8.58
N PRO A 15 8.10 3.29 9.56
CA PRO A 15 6.84 2.62 9.27
C PRO A 15 5.93 3.52 8.42
N ILE A 16 5.19 2.87 7.52
CA ILE A 16 4.02 3.48 6.89
C ILE A 16 2.77 3.14 7.68
N VAL A 17 1.78 4.02 7.63
CA VAL A 17 0.45 3.73 8.17
C VAL A 17 -0.43 3.26 7.02
N LEU A 18 -1.07 2.12 7.20
CA LEU A 18 -2.12 1.64 6.31
C LEU A 18 -3.47 1.95 6.93
N ILE A 19 -4.27 2.76 6.24
CA ILE A 19 -5.59 3.21 6.69
C ILE A 19 -6.64 2.68 5.72
N LYS A 20 -7.73 2.11 6.25
CA LYS A 20 -8.93 1.82 5.48
C LYS A 20 -9.81 3.06 5.49
N ALA A 21 -10.20 3.51 4.30
CA ALA A 21 -11.09 4.64 4.11
C ALA A 21 -12.11 4.28 3.03
N ASP A 22 -13.30 4.88 3.11
CA ASP A 22 -14.37 4.66 2.13
C ASP A 22 -14.14 5.45 0.83
N GLU A 23 -13.34 6.52 0.91
CA GLU A 23 -13.05 7.41 -0.21
C GLU A 23 -11.54 7.57 -0.45
N LYS A 24 -11.17 7.73 -1.73
CA LYS A 24 -9.79 8.00 -2.14
C LYS A 24 -9.43 9.45 -1.80
N PRO A 25 -8.33 9.72 -1.06
CA PRO A 25 -7.85 11.09 -0.89
C PRO A 25 -7.53 11.74 -2.24
N GLU A 26 -7.75 13.06 -2.37
CA GLU A 26 -7.63 13.80 -3.63
C GLU A 26 -6.23 13.61 -4.26
N ASP A 27 -5.18 13.89 -3.48
CA ASP A 27 -3.78 13.83 -3.92
C ASP A 27 -3.13 12.43 -3.85
N ALA A 28 -3.91 11.38 -3.55
CA ALA A 28 -3.38 10.02 -3.50
C ALA A 28 -3.10 9.47 -4.89
N LEU A 29 -1.87 8.98 -5.08
CA LEU A 29 -1.49 8.22 -6.27
C LEU A 29 -2.16 6.84 -6.24
N ALA A 30 -2.70 6.37 -7.36
CA ALA A 30 -3.34 5.07 -7.46
C ALA A 30 -2.97 4.36 -8.77
N PRO A 31 -3.02 3.02 -8.81
CA PRO A 31 -2.94 2.29 -10.07
C PRO A 31 -4.05 2.76 -11.02
N LYS A 32 -3.73 2.85 -12.32
CA LYS A 32 -4.74 3.17 -13.34
C LYS A 32 -5.68 1.98 -13.49
N ALA A 33 -6.99 2.24 -13.44
CA ALA A 33 -8.00 1.22 -13.70
C ALA A 33 -7.75 0.51 -15.04
N GLY A 34 -7.96 -0.80 -15.08
CA GLY A 34 -7.78 -1.62 -16.28
C GLY A 34 -6.32 -1.83 -16.73
N ARG A 35 -5.32 -1.32 -15.99
CA ARG A 35 -3.90 -1.62 -16.24
C ARG A 35 -3.34 -2.50 -15.14
N GLY A 36 -2.91 -3.71 -15.49
CA GLY A 36 -2.24 -4.62 -14.58
C GLY A 36 -0.85 -4.10 -14.18
N GLY A 37 -0.57 -4.06 -12.89
CA GLY A 37 0.75 -3.74 -12.35
C GLY A 37 0.92 -4.41 -10.98
N CYS A 38 2.16 -4.72 -10.60
CA CYS A 38 2.43 -5.30 -9.29
C CYS A 38 2.17 -4.26 -8.19
N VAL A 39 1.16 -4.49 -7.35
CA VAL A 39 0.82 -3.59 -6.25
C VAL A 39 1.98 -3.44 -5.27
N MET A 40 2.73 -4.52 -5.03
CA MET A 40 3.88 -4.47 -4.13
C MET A 40 5.00 -3.55 -4.64
N SER A 41 5.16 -3.39 -5.96
CA SER A 41 6.07 -2.40 -6.51
C SER A 41 5.61 -0.97 -6.22
N LEU A 42 4.29 -0.72 -6.24
CA LEU A 42 3.75 0.58 -5.85
C LEU A 42 3.93 0.81 -4.35
N VAL A 43 3.62 -0.18 -3.49
CA VAL A 43 3.88 -0.10 -2.04
C VAL A 43 5.34 0.19 -1.73
N GLY A 44 6.28 -0.49 -2.40
CA GLY A 44 7.71 -0.20 -2.25
C GLY A 44 8.06 1.25 -2.63
N GLN A 45 7.48 1.77 -3.70
CA GLN A 45 7.63 3.18 -4.08
C GLN A 45 6.97 4.15 -3.09
N THR A 46 5.81 3.80 -2.52
CA THR A 46 5.14 4.58 -1.45
C THR A 46 6.08 4.77 -0.27
N ILE A 47 6.71 3.68 0.20
CA ILE A 47 7.64 3.69 1.33
C ILE A 47 8.89 4.53 0.99
N ALA A 48 9.50 4.28 -0.17
CA ALA A 48 10.75 4.93 -0.57
C ALA A 48 10.57 6.43 -0.88
N LYS A 49 9.47 6.82 -1.52
CA LYS A 49 9.22 8.21 -1.96
C LYS A 49 8.35 9.01 -0.97
N ARG A 50 7.83 8.36 0.07
CA ARG A 50 6.93 8.96 1.08
C ARG A 50 5.76 9.72 0.45
N LYS A 51 5.11 9.08 -0.52
CA LYS A 51 3.91 9.60 -1.18
C LYS A 51 2.68 8.89 -0.65
N VAL A 52 1.56 9.60 -0.52
CA VAL A 52 0.28 8.99 -0.21
C VAL A 52 -0.18 8.20 -1.44
N THR A 53 -0.47 6.93 -1.25
CA THR A 53 -1.04 6.05 -2.28
C THR A 53 -2.33 5.45 -1.81
N ALA A 54 -3.28 5.30 -2.71
CA ALA A 54 -4.54 4.63 -2.46
C ALA A 54 -4.68 3.39 -3.34
N PHE A 55 -5.28 2.37 -2.77
CA PHE A 55 -5.52 1.10 -3.42
C PHE A 55 -6.99 0.75 -3.24
N GLY A 56 -7.63 0.28 -4.31
CA GLY A 56 -9.05 -0.02 -4.34
C GLY A 56 -9.33 -1.36 -5.01
N ARG A 57 -10.51 -1.93 -4.75
CA ARG A 57 -10.93 -3.20 -5.35
C ARG A 57 -11.02 -3.11 -6.87
N GLU A 58 -11.23 -1.92 -7.41
CA GLU A 58 -11.33 -1.61 -8.83
C GLU A 58 -9.98 -1.54 -9.55
N ASN A 59 -8.87 -1.42 -8.82
CA ASN A 59 -7.54 -1.18 -9.39
C ASN A 59 -6.46 -2.19 -8.95
N ILE A 60 -6.81 -3.17 -8.11
CA ILE A 60 -5.94 -4.29 -7.72
C ILE A 60 -6.35 -5.55 -8.45
N THR A 61 -5.39 -6.22 -9.08
CA THR A 61 -5.59 -7.50 -9.78
C THR A 61 -4.92 -8.69 -9.10
N CYS A 62 -4.16 -8.47 -8.02
CA CYS A 62 -3.39 -9.51 -7.33
C CYS A 62 -4.16 -10.08 -6.14
N GLY A 63 -4.49 -11.37 -6.18
CA GLY A 63 -5.17 -12.07 -5.09
C GLY A 63 -4.44 -11.98 -3.74
N GLY A 64 -3.11 -12.09 -3.73
CA GLY A 64 -2.31 -11.96 -2.51
C GLY A 64 -2.46 -10.61 -1.82
N VAL A 65 -2.62 -9.54 -2.60
CA VAL A 65 -2.84 -8.19 -2.07
C VAL A 65 -4.27 -8.04 -1.56
N SER A 66 -5.26 -8.60 -2.26
CA SER A 66 -6.64 -8.63 -1.77
C SER A 66 -6.72 -9.31 -0.39
N ALA A 67 -5.97 -10.39 -0.19
CA ALA A 67 -5.83 -11.01 1.12
C ALA A 67 -5.08 -10.11 2.12
N GLY A 68 -3.93 -9.54 1.74
CA GLY A 68 -3.14 -8.66 2.59
C GLY A 68 -3.87 -7.39 3.07
N PHE A 69 -4.80 -6.87 2.28
CA PHE A 69 -5.66 -5.73 2.65
C PHE A 69 -6.97 -6.15 3.35
N GLY A 70 -7.20 -7.45 3.52
CA GLY A 70 -8.34 -8.01 4.22
C GLY A 70 -9.66 -7.82 3.45
N TRP A 71 -9.62 -8.01 2.12
CA TRP A 71 -10.80 -7.94 1.25
C TRP A 71 -11.37 -9.30 0.86
N GLY A 72 -10.77 -10.39 1.33
CA GLY A 72 -11.21 -11.77 1.09
C GLY A 72 -10.02 -12.71 0.97
N THR A 73 -10.28 -13.94 0.52
CA THR A 73 -9.23 -14.86 0.08
C THR A 73 -8.76 -14.41 -1.31
N GLY A 74 -7.47 -14.56 -1.61
CA GLY A 74 -6.91 -14.21 -2.93
C GLY A 74 -7.38 -15.09 -4.09
N PHE A 75 -8.41 -15.91 -3.86
CA PHE A 75 -9.00 -16.95 -4.67
C PHE A 75 -10.49 -17.01 -4.37
#